data_AF-X1A1D1-F1
#
_entry.id   AF-X1A1D1-F1
#
_cell.length_a   1.000
_cell.length_b   1.000
_cell.length_c   1.000
_cell.angle_alpha   90.00
_cell.angle_beta   90.00
_cell.angle_gamma   90.00
#
_symmetry.space_group_name_H-M   'P 1'
#
loop_
_entity.id
_entity.type
_entity.pdbx_description
1 polymer ?
#
loop_
_entity_poly.entity_id
_entity_poly.type
_entity_poly.pdbx_seq_one_letter_code
_entity_poly.pdbx_strand_id
1 'polypeptide(L)' 'MTGRVCPQEEQCQQVCILKKQKKPIAIGRLERFVADWARENNIHGKLPQINKKEQKVAI' A
#
# COMPACT_ATOMS: atom_id res chain seq x y z
N MET A 1 -5.27 2.35 2.77
CA MET A 1 -4.90 3.63 3.42
C MET A 1 -3.63 3.52 4.29
N THR A 2 -2.79 2.53 4.04
CA THR A 2 -1.63 2.12 4.85
C THR A 2 -0.49 3.14 4.85
N GLY A 3 -0.13 3.72 3.71
CA GLY A 3 0.94 4.74 3.60
C GLY A 3 0.75 6.05 4.38
N ARG A 4 -0.42 6.29 5.00
CA ARG A 4 -0.69 7.50 5.82
C ARG A 4 -0.77 7.24 7.32
N VAL A 5 -1.18 6.03 7.73
CA VAL A 5 -1.50 5.71 9.13
C VAL A 5 -0.72 4.52 9.68
N CYS A 6 0.03 3.80 8.84
CA CYS A 6 0.89 2.71 9.29
C CYS A 6 1.98 3.25 10.24
N PRO A 7 2.18 2.66 11.43
CA PRO A 7 3.32 2.95 12.30
C PRO A 7 4.59 2.39 11.65
N GLN A 8 5.17 3.15 10.71
CA GLN A 8 6.18 2.61 9.79
C GLN A 8 7.47 2.19 10.50
N GLU A 9 7.81 2.84 11.62
CA GLU A 9 9.00 2.59 12.44
C GLU A 9 9.01 1.21 13.10
N GLU A 10 7.81 0.68 13.39
CA GLU A 10 7.57 -0.63 14.01
C GLU A 10 7.35 -1.74 12.96
N GLN A 11 7.18 -1.37 11.69
CA GLN A 11 6.83 -2.30 10.60
C GLN A 11 7.91 -2.33 9.50
N CYS A 12 7.54 -1.97 8.27
CA CYS A 12 8.40 -2.10 7.10
C CYS A 12 9.75 -1.37 7.23
N GLN A 13 9.82 -0.25 7.96
CA GLN A 13 11.10 0.45 8.19
C GLN A 13 11.96 -0.23 9.26
N GLN A 14 11.36 -0.96 10.20
CA GLN A 14 12.10 -1.70 11.23
C GLN A 14 13.06 -2.73 10.60
N VAL A 15 12.57 -3.45 9.59
CA VAL A 15 13.29 -4.54 8.93
C VAL A 15 14.13 -4.08 7.73
N CYS A 16 14.18 -2.77 7.46
CA CYS A 16 14.94 -2.22 6.35
C CYS A 16 16.44 -2.44 6.57
N ILE A 17 17.13 -3.12 5.62
CA ILE A 17 18.57 -3.39 5.71
C ILE A 17 19.41 -2.12 5.87
N LEU A 18 18.96 -0.99 5.29
CA LEU A 18 19.64 0.29 5.38
C LEU A 18 19.52 0.92 6.76
N LYS A 19 18.55 0.52 7.61
CA LYS A 19 18.41 1.01 8.99
C LYS A 19 19.68 0.78 9.82
N LYS A 20 20.43 -0.30 9.52
CA LYS A 20 21.68 -0.65 10.23
C LYS A 20 22.87 0.24 9.85
N GLN A 21 22.82 0.91 8.70
CA GLN A 21 23.95 1.71 8.18
C GLN A 21 23.62 3.21 8.10
N LYS A 22 22.37 3.56 7.79
CA LYS A 22 21.86 4.91 7.55
C LYS A 22 20.38 4.98 7.97
N LYS A 23 19.66 6.01 7.51
CA LYS A 23 18.21 6.11 7.68
C LYS A 23 17.50 5.03 6.84
N PRO A 24 16.45 4.38 7.37
CA PRO A 24 15.64 3.45 6.59
C PRO A 24 14.94 4.16 5.43
N ILE A 25 14.55 3.41 4.40
CA ILE A 25 13.76 3.95 3.30
C ILE A 25 12.38 4.35 3.82
N ALA A 26 11.92 5.54 3.46
CA ALA A 26 10.60 6.07 3.82
C ALA A 26 9.48 5.41 2.98
N ILE A 27 9.31 4.09 3.11
CA ILE A 27 8.41 3.27 2.30
C ILE A 27 6.97 3.81 2.31
N GLY A 28 6.44 4.19 3.48
CA GLY A 28 5.08 4.75 3.57
C GLY A 28 4.88 6.04 2.78
N ARG A 29 5.92 6.89 2.66
CA ARG A 29 5.85 8.11 1.83
C ARG A 29 5.84 7.77 0.34
N LEU A 30 6.64 6.78 -0.07
CA LEU A 30 6.64 6.30 -1.46
C LEU A 30 5.29 5.67 -1.82
N GLU A 31 4.74 4.85 -0.94
CA GLU A 31 3.41 4.25 -1.11
C GLU A 31 2.33 5.32 -1.25
N ARG A 32 2.36 6.35 -0.39
CA ARG A 32 1.45 7.48 -0.49
C ARG A 32 1.59 8.22 -1.82
N PHE A 33 2.82 8.54 -2.23
CA PHE A 33 3.08 9.24 -3.48
C PHE A 33 2.53 8.48 -4.68
N VAL A 34 2.84 7.18 -4.78
CA VAL A 34 2.36 6.32 -5.88
C VAL A 34 0.83 6.21 -5.86
N ALA A 35 0.23 6.04 -4.67
CA ALA A 35 -1.23 5.94 -4.55
C ALA A 35 -1.95 7.25 -4.92
N ASP A 36 -1.39 8.40 -4.52
CA ASP A 36 -1.93 9.71 -4.87
C ASP A 36 -1.81 9.99 -6.36
N TRP A 37 -0.64 9.73 -6.94
CA TRP A 37 -0.42 9.87 -8.37
C TRP A 37 -1.34 8.96 -9.20
N ALA A 38 -1.49 7.69 -8.81
CA ALA A 38 -2.38 6.77 -9.51
C ALA A 38 -3.84 7.24 -9.47
N ARG A 39 -4.28 7.78 -8.33
CA ARG A 39 -5.62 8.35 -8.18
C ARG A 39 -5.83 9.58 -9.06
N GLU A 40 -4.86 10.50 -9.10
CA GLU A 40 -4.92 11.70 -9.94
C GLU A 40 -4.92 11.38 -11.44
N ASN A 41 -4.26 10.29 -11.83
CA ASN A 41 -4.17 9.86 -13.24
C ASN A 41 -5.25 8.83 -13.64
N ASN A 42 -6.25 8.57 -12.79
CA ASN A 42 -7.30 7.57 -13.02
C ASN A 42 -6.75 6.16 -13.33
N ILE A 43 -5.60 5.81 -12.74
CA ILE A 43 -4.97 4.50 -12.88
C ILE A 43 -5.51 3.59 -11.77
N HIS A 44 -6.22 2.55 -12.19
CA HIS A 44 -6.79 1.56 -11.30
C HIS A 44 -6.31 0.16 -11.66
N GLY A 45 -6.25 -0.73 -10.65
CA GLY A 45 -5.93 -2.14 -10.86
C GLY A 45 -6.99 -2.82 -11.72
N LYS A 46 -6.59 -3.85 -12.48
CA LYS A 46 -7.53 -4.70 -13.19
C LYS A 46 -8.27 -5.57 -12.18
N LEU A 47 -9.59 -5.45 -12.15
CA LEU A 47 -10.43 -6.38 -11.41
C LEU A 47 -10.39 -7.75 -12.12
N PRO A 48 -10.29 -8.87 -11.38
CA PRO A 48 -10.40 -10.18 -11.98
C PRO A 48 -11.78 -10.37 -12.61
N GLN A 49 -11.86 -11.12 -13.70
CA GLN A 49 -13.13 -11.54 -14.29
C GLN A 49 -13.77 -12.57 -13.35
N ILE A 50 -14.91 -12.24 -12.76
CA ILE A 50 -15.59 -13.11 -11.79
C ILE A 50 -16.88 -13.65 -12.41
N ASN A 51 -17.05 -14.97 -12.41
CA ASN A 51 -18.34 -15.59 -12.71
C ASN A 51 -19.30 -15.32 -11.55
N LYS A 52 -20.50 -14.79 -11.83
CA LYS A 52 -21.53 -14.54 -10.81
C LYS A 52 -21.83 -15.84 -10.06
N LYS A 53 -21.73 -15.80 -8.73
CA LYS A 53 -22.24 -16.84 -7.83
C LYS A 53 -23.51 -16.31 -7.14
N GLU A 54 -24.49 -17.17 -6.92
CA GLU A 54 -25.77 -16.80 -6.27
C GLU A 54 -25.66 -16.60 -4.75
N GLN A 55 -24.45 -16.76 -4.19
CA GLN A 55 -24.19 -16.62 -2.77
C GLN A 55 -24.16 -15.14 -2.38
N LYS A 56 -25.01 -14.76 -1.43
CA LYS A 56 -25.04 -13.40 -0.85
C LYS A 56 -24.09 -13.35 0.34
N VAL A 57 -23.24 -12.32 0.37
CA VAL A 57 -22.29 -12.06 1.45
C VAL A 57 -22.58 -10.68 2.04
N ALA A 58 -22.62 -10.58 3.36
CA ALA A 58 -22.66 -9.32 4.09
C ALA A 58 -21.28 -9.04 4.70
N ILE A 59 -20.91 -7.76 4.77
CA ILE A 59 -19.63 -7.27 5.31
C ILE A 59 -19.90 -6.67 6.69
#